data_AF-A0A6H9YQD3-F1
#
_entry.id   AF-A0A6H9YQD3-F1
#
_cell.length_a   1.000
_cell.length_b   1.000
_cell.length_c   1.000
_cell.angle_alpha   90.00
_cell.angle_beta   90.00
_cell.angle_gamma   90.00
#
_symmetry.space_group_name_H-M   'P 1'
#
loop_
_entity.id
_entity.type
_entity.pdbx_description
1 polymer ?
#
loop_
_entity_poly.entity_id
_entity_poly.type
_entity_poly.pdbx_seq_one_letter_code
_entity_poly.pdbx_strand_id
1 'polypeptide(L)'
;MNPGATMPPATDPDKTFQALRPAALDDAAEYAYQRRRDDDLATAMRADTITGTRNDVVSSRARRRPVLLIAGVAAAACAAAGVIVATDHGDQTQTTTPGREQAAPYSDARSVLLATAQAAERDPGKPSRYWYDRQRTTMRVAGSIPQIKQLKKKGGGPRVNRKARLKIPFTAYISHTQEHWLARDKGDVTRSVVGIDRKTTFASPADEAKWRAMGSPELESWSAKRHVNDYREPMRLTIGQRNVTFAELSRLPTEAGALAAELRRRYKADVNDPKYPLQDSFTQYVWATAQDLLAGPIKPGTRAAMLKVLAEQPGLRLVGEVTDEKGRRGVSVAMPARGKQTHVSGGDITEYRLIVSPETGRLLSYEARGSDGQRPFLTMTYEAMGWVNALGARP
;
A
#
# COMPACT_ATOMS: atom_id res chain seq x y z
N MET A 1 -25.11 -59.75 69.48
CA MET A 1 -24.91 -60.70 68.37
C MET A 1 -24.98 -59.92 67.07
N ASN A 2 -23.88 -59.93 66.30
CA ASN A 2 -23.83 -59.70 64.85
C ASN A 2 -24.69 -60.78 64.14
N PRO A 3 -25.28 -60.55 62.95
CA PRO A 3 -24.51 -60.26 61.74
C PRO A 3 -25.18 -59.31 60.70
N GLY A 4 -24.37 -58.80 59.76
CA GLY A 4 -24.84 -58.15 58.53
C GLY A 4 -23.85 -57.18 57.90
N ALA A 5 -22.64 -57.65 57.57
CA ALA A 5 -21.59 -56.85 56.94
C ALA A 5 -22.07 -56.26 55.60
N THR A 6 -22.14 -54.93 55.54
CA THR A 6 -22.42 -54.16 54.32
C THR A 6 -21.09 -53.87 53.62
N MET A 7 -20.96 -54.26 52.35
CA MET A 7 -19.78 -54.00 51.53
C MET A 7 -19.52 -52.49 51.39
N PRO A 8 -18.25 -52.04 51.38
CA PRO A 8 -17.90 -50.66 51.04
C PRO A 8 -18.23 -50.39 49.56
N PRO A 9 -18.68 -49.16 49.22
CA PRO A 9 -18.98 -48.81 47.83
C PRO A 9 -17.71 -48.88 46.98
N ALA A 10 -17.85 -49.47 45.78
CA ALA A 10 -16.80 -49.57 44.79
C ALA A 10 -16.16 -48.20 44.54
N THR A 11 -14.86 -48.11 44.82
CA THR A 11 -14.03 -46.97 44.49
C THR A 11 -14.09 -46.76 42.98
N ASP A 12 -14.58 -45.59 42.58
CA ASP A 12 -14.65 -45.18 41.18
C ASP A 12 -13.22 -45.18 40.58
N PRO A 13 -12.91 -46.09 39.63
CA PRO A 13 -11.60 -46.17 39.02
C PRO A 13 -11.22 -44.86 38.31
N ASP A 14 -12.19 -44.07 37.85
CA ASP A 14 -11.96 -42.79 37.16
C ASP A 14 -11.44 -41.72 38.13
N LYS A 15 -11.89 -41.75 39.40
CA LYS A 15 -11.36 -40.85 40.44
C LYS A 15 -9.94 -41.19 40.88
N THR A 16 -9.59 -42.48 40.85
CA THR A 16 -8.23 -42.94 41.19
C THR A 16 -7.25 -42.64 40.04
N PHE A 17 -7.73 -42.70 38.79
CA PHE A 17 -6.92 -42.36 37.61
C PHE A 17 -6.66 -40.85 37.47
N GLN A 18 -7.59 -40.00 37.90
CA GLN A 18 -7.38 -38.55 37.92
C GLN A 18 -6.38 -38.09 39.00
N ALA A 19 -6.27 -38.81 40.12
CA ALA A 19 -5.36 -38.45 41.22
C ALA A 19 -3.88 -38.79 40.94
N LEU A 20 -3.58 -39.57 39.89
CA LEU A 20 -2.22 -39.99 39.51
C LEU A 20 -1.67 -39.23 38.29
N ARG A 21 -2.38 -38.21 37.78
CA ARG A 21 -1.92 -37.43 36.62
C ARG A 21 -0.98 -36.31 37.10
N PRO A 22 0.33 -36.34 36.80
CA PRO A 22 1.23 -35.24 37.15
C PRO A 22 0.89 -34.02 36.31
N ALA A 23 0.76 -32.84 36.93
CA ALA A 23 0.48 -31.58 36.25
C ALA A 23 1.50 -31.19 35.14
N ALA A 24 2.63 -31.89 35.07
CA ALA A 24 3.64 -31.71 34.02
C ALA A 24 3.27 -32.35 32.65
N LEU A 25 2.20 -33.15 32.56
CA LEU A 25 1.79 -33.81 31.31
C LEU A 25 0.85 -32.95 30.45
N ASP A 26 0.14 -31.98 31.04
CA ASP A 26 -0.73 -31.07 30.29
C ASP A 26 0.11 -30.01 29.52
N ASP A 27 1.21 -29.54 30.11
CA ASP A 27 2.13 -28.59 29.44
C ASP A 27 2.87 -29.22 28.25
N ALA A 28 3.19 -30.52 28.31
CA ALA A 28 3.84 -31.22 27.19
C ALA A 28 2.85 -31.55 26.04
N ALA A 29 1.58 -31.78 26.37
CA ALA A 29 0.52 -32.01 25.38
C ALA A 29 0.11 -30.70 24.67
N GLU A 30 0.01 -29.59 25.40
CA GLU A 30 -0.29 -28.26 24.86
C GLU A 30 0.86 -27.76 23.95
N TYR A 31 2.12 -28.01 24.33
CA TYR A 31 3.31 -27.63 23.55
C TYR A 31 3.49 -28.49 22.28
N ALA A 32 3.10 -29.77 22.31
CA ALA A 32 3.09 -30.63 21.12
C ALA A 32 1.89 -30.38 20.18
N TYR A 33 0.78 -29.87 20.72
CA TYR A 33 -0.42 -29.51 19.96
C TYR A 33 -0.24 -28.21 19.16
N GLN A 34 0.47 -27.21 19.71
CA GLN A 34 0.75 -25.97 18.97
C GLN A 34 1.77 -26.15 17.84
N ARG A 35 2.72 -27.09 17.98
CA ARG A 35 3.75 -27.34 16.97
C ARG A 35 3.24 -28.04 15.70
N ARG A 36 2.18 -28.85 15.81
CA ARG A 36 1.56 -29.56 14.67
C ARG A 36 0.47 -28.78 13.98
N ARG A 37 -0.10 -27.76 14.63
CA ARG A 37 -1.22 -26.98 14.08
C ARG A 37 -0.85 -26.19 12.83
N ASP A 38 0.37 -25.67 12.75
CA ASP A 38 0.85 -24.92 11.58
C ASP A 38 1.18 -25.85 10.40
N ASP A 39 1.72 -27.04 10.67
CA ASP A 39 1.99 -28.07 9.66
C ASP A 39 0.71 -28.76 9.16
N ASP A 40 -0.28 -28.98 10.03
CA ASP A 40 -1.58 -29.53 9.67
C ASP A 40 -2.43 -28.52 8.87
N LEU A 41 -2.34 -27.22 9.20
CA LEU A 41 -2.96 -26.15 8.39
C LEU A 41 -2.25 -26.00 7.03
N ALA A 42 -0.93 -26.13 6.98
CA ALA A 42 -0.18 -26.13 5.73
C ALA A 42 -0.41 -27.40 4.89
N THR A 43 -0.76 -28.52 5.51
CA THR A 43 -1.11 -29.78 4.85
C THR A 43 -2.55 -29.78 4.35
N ALA A 44 -3.50 -29.27 5.14
CA ALA A 44 -4.89 -29.07 4.72
C ALA A 44 -5.02 -28.08 3.56
N MET A 45 -4.16 -27.06 3.49
CA MET A 45 -4.11 -26.13 2.35
C MET A 45 -3.39 -26.69 1.12
N ARG A 46 -2.69 -27.83 1.24
CA ARG A 46 -2.06 -28.53 0.10
C ARG A 46 -2.88 -29.74 -0.37
N ALA A 47 -3.67 -30.36 0.49
CA ALA A 47 -4.44 -31.58 0.21
C ALA A 47 -5.73 -31.38 -0.63
N ASP A 48 -6.11 -30.13 -0.95
CA ASP A 48 -7.21 -29.86 -1.90
C ASP A 48 -6.81 -30.02 -3.38
N THR A 49 -5.61 -30.56 -3.65
CA THR A 49 -5.17 -30.91 -5.01
C THR A 49 -4.91 -32.42 -5.12
N ILE A 50 -5.94 -33.15 -5.58
CA ILE A 50 -5.91 -34.49 -6.22
C ILE A 50 -5.82 -35.67 -5.21
N THR A 51 -6.87 -36.47 -4.96
CA THR A 51 -7.38 -37.58 -5.82
C THR A 51 -8.79 -38.04 -5.40
N GLY A 52 -9.66 -38.38 -6.36
CA GLY A 52 -10.89 -39.16 -6.11
C GLY A 52 -11.82 -39.26 -7.32
N THR A 53 -11.81 -40.41 -7.98
CA THR A 53 -12.37 -40.79 -9.29
C THR A 53 -13.91 -40.71 -9.50
N ARG A 54 -14.27 -40.26 -10.72
CA ARG A 54 -15.39 -40.60 -11.64
C ARG A 54 -16.86 -40.58 -11.14
N ASN A 55 -17.62 -39.59 -11.65
CA ASN A 55 -18.79 -39.82 -12.50
C ASN A 55 -19.19 -38.54 -13.27
N ASP A 56 -19.67 -38.74 -14.50
CA ASP A 56 -19.97 -37.72 -15.52
C ASP A 56 -21.11 -36.75 -15.17
N VAL A 57 -21.10 -35.58 -15.83
CA VAL A 57 -22.24 -34.82 -16.44
C VAL A 57 -22.03 -33.29 -16.39
N VAL A 58 -21.70 -32.74 -17.57
CA VAL A 58 -22.24 -31.53 -18.26
C VAL A 58 -22.44 -30.19 -17.49
N SER A 59 -21.58 -29.23 -17.89
CA SER A 59 -21.84 -27.81 -18.18
C SER A 59 -22.03 -26.74 -17.07
N SER A 60 -21.30 -25.65 -17.31
CA SER A 60 -21.64 -24.24 -17.09
C SER A 60 -21.68 -23.69 -15.65
N ARG A 61 -20.72 -22.81 -15.35
CA ARG A 61 -20.96 -21.35 -15.22
C ARG A 61 -19.76 -20.64 -14.62
N ALA A 62 -19.41 -19.54 -15.28
CA ALA A 62 -18.42 -18.54 -14.91
C ALA A 62 -18.37 -18.24 -13.40
N ARG A 63 -17.19 -18.40 -12.80
CA ARG A 63 -16.88 -17.83 -11.50
C ARG A 63 -15.87 -16.69 -11.67
N ARG A 64 -16.42 -15.49 -11.79
CA ARG A 64 -15.74 -14.24 -11.44
C ARG A 64 -15.16 -14.39 -10.04
N ARG A 65 -13.84 -14.40 -9.90
CA ARG A 65 -13.16 -14.36 -8.60
C ARG A 65 -13.09 -12.91 -8.10
N PRO A 66 -13.14 -12.69 -6.78
CA PRO A 66 -13.26 -11.38 -6.18
C PRO A 66 -11.92 -10.64 -6.26
N VAL A 67 -11.99 -9.33 -6.53
CA VAL A 67 -10.90 -8.38 -6.36
C VAL A 67 -10.49 -8.44 -4.89
N LEU A 68 -9.35 -9.06 -4.61
CA LEU A 68 -8.68 -8.95 -3.33
C LEU A 68 -8.03 -7.57 -3.27
N LEU A 69 -8.48 -6.79 -2.29
CA LEU A 69 -7.81 -5.60 -1.80
C LEU A 69 -6.39 -5.99 -1.35
N ILE A 70 -5.44 -5.78 -2.25
CA ILE A 70 -4.04 -5.55 -1.92
C ILE A 70 -3.67 -4.27 -2.69
N ALA A 71 -3.94 -3.13 -2.08
CA ALA A 71 -3.27 -1.87 -2.42
C ALA A 71 -2.59 -1.40 -1.14
N GLY A 72 -1.73 -2.28 -0.63
CA GLY A 72 -0.79 -2.02 0.43
C GLY A 72 0.55 -2.55 -0.07
N VAL A 73 1.54 -1.65 -0.04
CA VAL A 73 2.94 -1.79 -0.46
C VAL A 73 3.26 -1.53 -1.93
N ALA A 74 3.62 -0.28 -2.19
CA ALA A 74 4.91 0.14 -2.77
C ALA A 74 4.73 1.63 -3.08
N ALA A 75 5.29 2.53 -2.26
CA ALA A 75 6.55 3.20 -2.50
C ALA A 75 6.66 4.31 -1.42
N ALA A 76 7.84 4.69 -0.96
CA ALA A 76 8.14 5.62 0.15
C ALA A 76 8.67 7.09 -0.16
N ALA A 77 9.02 7.89 0.86
CA ALA A 77 9.18 9.37 1.01
C ALA A 77 10.49 10.28 1.35
N CYS A 78 10.39 11.41 2.09
CA CYS A 78 11.39 12.44 2.63
C CYS A 78 12.04 13.41 1.62
N ALA A 79 12.90 14.39 1.95
CA ALA A 79 12.96 15.46 2.98
C ALA A 79 14.41 16.01 3.01
N ALA A 80 14.56 17.34 3.11
CA ALA A 80 15.76 18.00 3.62
C ALA A 80 15.29 19.12 4.56
N ALA A 81 15.89 19.20 5.74
CA ALA A 81 15.66 20.24 6.74
C ALA A 81 16.70 21.36 6.55
N GLY A 82 16.24 22.60 6.55
CA GLY A 82 17.07 23.78 6.76
C GLY A 82 16.70 24.43 8.09
N VAL A 83 17.65 24.51 9.01
CA VAL A 83 17.54 25.29 10.24
C VAL A 83 17.69 26.76 9.87
N ILE A 84 16.66 27.58 10.08
CA ILE A 84 16.80 29.04 10.05
C ILE A 84 17.06 29.48 11.48
N VAL A 85 18.30 29.90 11.75
CA VAL A 85 18.64 30.73 12.91
C VAL A 85 18.05 32.10 12.63
N ALA A 86 17.13 32.54 13.48
CA ALA A 86 16.67 33.92 13.50
C ALA A 86 17.84 34.82 13.93
N THR A 87 18.26 35.72 13.04
CA THR A 87 18.91 36.97 13.43
C THR A 87 17.98 38.10 13.00
N ASP A 88 17.47 38.77 14.01
CA ASP A 88 16.74 40.04 13.93
C ASP A 88 17.67 41.12 13.37
N HIS A 89 17.20 41.92 12.41
CA HIS A 89 17.47 43.35 12.23
C HIS A 89 16.55 43.90 11.12
N GLY A 90 15.92 45.07 11.39
CA GLY A 90 14.97 45.79 10.54
C GLY A 90 15.45 46.08 9.11
N ASP A 91 14.60 46.46 8.17
CA ASP A 91 13.61 47.53 8.23
C ASP A 91 12.53 47.29 7.17
N GLN A 92 11.33 47.83 7.39
CA GLN A 92 10.17 47.64 6.51
C GLN A 92 10.33 48.44 5.20
N THR A 93 10.28 47.76 4.06
CA THR A 93 9.73 48.32 2.82
C THR A 93 8.96 47.24 2.06
N GLN A 94 7.63 47.36 2.10
CA GLN A 94 6.74 46.57 1.25
C GLN A 94 6.84 47.08 -0.18
N THR A 95 7.50 46.32 -1.05
CA THR A 95 7.41 46.50 -2.50
C THR A 95 6.64 45.32 -3.07
N THR A 96 5.34 45.53 -3.29
CA THR A 96 4.49 44.62 -4.07
C THR A 96 5.05 44.46 -5.48
N THR A 97 5.73 43.33 -5.73
CA THR A 97 6.13 42.92 -7.08
C THR A 97 5.04 42.03 -7.67
N PRO A 98 4.51 42.31 -8.87
CA PRO A 98 3.56 41.43 -9.54
C PRO A 98 4.20 40.06 -9.78
N GLY A 99 3.48 39.00 -9.41
CA GLY A 99 3.91 37.61 -9.54
C GLY A 99 4.27 37.27 -10.98
N ARG A 100 5.57 37.24 -11.27
CA ARG A 100 6.11 36.59 -12.46
C ARG A 100 6.05 35.10 -12.20
N GLU A 101 5.07 34.43 -12.80
CA GLU A 101 5.13 33.00 -13.06
C GLU A 101 6.44 32.75 -13.82
N GLN A 102 7.48 32.34 -13.09
CA GLN A 102 8.72 31.89 -13.72
C GLN A 102 8.37 30.60 -14.45
N ALA A 103 8.40 30.66 -15.78
CA ALA A 103 8.37 29.47 -16.61
C ALA A 103 9.45 28.52 -16.07
N ALA A 104 9.06 27.28 -15.78
CA ALA A 104 9.97 26.27 -15.30
C ALA A 104 11.22 26.26 -16.21
N PRO A 105 12.45 26.17 -15.68
CA PRO A 105 13.68 26.25 -16.49
C PRO A 105 13.86 25.03 -17.41
N TYR A 106 12.84 24.20 -17.59
CA TYR A 106 12.87 22.94 -18.31
C TYR A 106 11.99 23.02 -19.54
N SER A 107 12.54 22.62 -20.69
CA SER A 107 11.83 22.59 -21.97
C SER A 107 10.80 21.46 -22.07
N ASP A 108 11.02 20.35 -21.36
CA ASP A 108 10.22 19.13 -21.46
C ASP A 108 10.43 18.18 -20.25
N ALA A 109 9.66 17.08 -20.22
CA ALA A 109 9.71 16.09 -19.14
C ALA A 109 11.05 15.37 -19.05
N ARG A 110 11.70 15.13 -20.20
CA ARG A 110 13.00 14.43 -20.26
C ARG A 110 14.07 15.27 -19.57
N SER A 111 14.13 16.56 -19.86
CA SER A 111 15.08 17.51 -19.26
C SER A 111 14.92 17.58 -17.74
N VAL A 112 13.69 17.64 -17.22
CA VAL A 112 13.41 17.60 -15.78
C VAL A 112 13.92 16.30 -15.16
N LEU A 113 13.56 15.15 -15.73
CA LEU A 113 13.90 13.85 -15.16
C LEU A 113 15.41 13.60 -15.16
N LEU A 114 16.13 14.06 -16.19
CA LEU A 114 17.59 13.99 -16.24
C LEU A 114 18.24 14.90 -15.19
N ALA A 115 17.76 16.13 -15.01
CA ALA A 115 18.25 17.02 -13.96
C ALA A 115 17.98 16.43 -12.56
N THR A 116 16.77 15.90 -12.36
CA THR A 116 16.35 15.20 -11.13
C THR A 116 17.25 13.98 -10.85
N ALA A 117 17.66 13.25 -11.90
CA ALA A 117 18.55 12.11 -11.78
C ALA A 117 19.94 12.49 -11.27
N GLN A 118 20.49 13.62 -11.73
CA GLN A 118 21.80 14.11 -11.26
C GLN A 118 21.78 14.47 -9.77
N ALA A 119 20.66 15.02 -9.28
CA ALA A 119 20.47 15.28 -7.86
C ALA A 119 20.38 13.98 -7.04
N ALA A 120 19.68 12.97 -7.56
CA ALA A 120 19.47 11.69 -6.86
C ALA A 120 20.77 10.92 -6.55
N GLU A 121 21.85 11.13 -7.32
CA GLU A 121 23.14 10.46 -7.09
C GLU A 121 23.86 10.95 -5.82
N ARG A 122 23.49 12.12 -5.29
CA ARG A 122 24.22 12.81 -4.20
C ARG A 122 23.74 12.44 -2.78
N ASP A 123 22.68 11.65 -2.64
CA ASP A 123 22.18 11.22 -1.33
C ASP A 123 22.91 9.95 -0.86
N PRO A 124 23.74 9.96 0.21
CA PRO A 124 24.54 8.79 0.59
C PRO A 124 23.81 7.79 1.48
N GLY A 125 22.48 7.88 1.65
CA GLY A 125 21.70 7.12 2.64
C GLY A 125 22.16 5.67 2.84
N LYS A 126 22.93 5.41 3.91
CA LYS A 126 23.44 4.08 4.23
C LYS A 126 22.27 3.19 4.68
N PRO A 127 22.15 1.96 4.17
CA PRO A 127 21.12 1.04 4.62
C PRO A 127 21.17 0.85 6.14
N SER A 128 20.01 0.83 6.78
CA SER A 128 19.85 0.57 8.20
C SER A 128 18.86 -0.59 8.41
N ARG A 129 18.43 -0.78 9.66
CA ARG A 129 17.59 -1.92 10.07
C ARG A 129 16.16 -1.82 9.53
N TYR A 130 15.61 -0.60 9.47
CA TYR A 130 14.26 -0.33 8.99
C TYR A 130 14.26 0.74 7.92
N TRP A 131 13.44 0.52 6.91
CA TRP A 131 13.03 1.59 6.02
C TRP A 131 11.75 2.22 6.55
N TYR A 132 11.84 3.49 6.95
CA TYR A 132 10.71 4.27 7.41
C TYR A 132 10.06 5.01 6.25
N ASP A 133 8.73 4.99 6.18
CA ASP A 133 7.97 5.92 5.36
C ASP A 133 6.71 6.44 6.04
N ARG A 134 6.40 7.71 5.77
CA ARG A 134 5.19 8.42 6.16
C ARG A 134 4.57 9.04 4.94
N GLN A 135 3.31 8.72 4.72
CA GLN A 135 2.56 9.16 3.57
C GLN A 135 1.15 9.59 3.96
N ARG A 136 0.68 10.67 3.36
CA ARG A 136 -0.71 11.10 3.42
C ARG A 136 -1.40 10.69 2.13
N THR A 137 -2.46 9.92 2.27
CA THR A 137 -3.29 9.49 1.14
C THR A 137 -4.60 10.26 1.19
N THR A 138 -4.95 10.93 0.11
CA THR A 138 -6.28 11.49 -0.14
C THR A 138 -6.92 10.71 -1.27
N MET A 139 -8.06 10.07 -1.03
CA MET A 139 -8.75 9.28 -2.05
C MET A 139 -10.21 9.69 -2.20
N ARG A 140 -10.72 9.66 -3.43
CA ARG A 140 -12.15 9.79 -3.71
C ARG A 140 -12.84 8.51 -3.25
N VAL A 141 -13.93 8.65 -2.52
CA VAL A 141 -14.70 7.52 -2.00
C VAL A 141 -15.28 6.69 -3.15
N ALA A 142 -15.30 5.36 -2.97
CA ALA A 142 -15.88 4.44 -3.93
C ALA A 142 -17.37 4.73 -4.18
N GLY A 143 -17.85 4.46 -5.39
CA GLY A 143 -19.24 4.74 -5.79
C GLY A 143 -20.24 3.81 -5.10
N SER A 144 -19.73 2.82 -4.38
CA SER A 144 -20.49 2.05 -3.41
C SER A 144 -19.60 1.49 -2.30
N ILE A 145 -20.13 1.47 -1.08
CA ILE A 145 -19.46 0.92 0.11
C ILE A 145 -20.12 -0.41 0.54
N PRO A 146 -19.38 -1.32 1.19
CA PRO A 146 -19.99 -2.52 1.77
C PRO A 146 -21.11 -2.15 2.76
N GLN A 147 -22.24 -2.85 2.66
CA GLN A 147 -23.37 -2.67 3.57
C GLN A 147 -23.60 -3.97 4.33
N ILE A 148 -23.36 -3.97 5.64
CA ILE A 148 -23.69 -5.12 6.49
C ILE A 148 -25.21 -5.13 6.68
N LYS A 149 -25.92 -5.92 5.85
CA LYS A 149 -27.35 -6.18 6.06
C LYS A 149 -27.52 -7.47 6.87
N GLN A 150 -28.13 -7.36 8.04
CA GLN A 150 -28.69 -8.52 8.73
C GLN A 150 -29.99 -8.93 8.03
N LEU A 151 -30.03 -10.13 7.46
CA LEU A 151 -31.22 -10.71 6.87
C LEU A 151 -31.90 -11.62 7.90
N LYS A 152 -33.23 -11.50 8.03
CA LYS A 152 -34.05 -12.50 8.72
C LYS A 152 -34.19 -13.73 7.82
N LYS A 153 -33.69 -14.89 8.26
CA LYS A 153 -33.95 -16.18 7.59
C LYS A 153 -35.43 -16.57 7.82
N LYS A 154 -36.13 -17.08 6.81
CA LYS A 154 -37.35 -17.88 7.04
C LYS A 154 -36.92 -19.12 7.85
N GLY A 155 -37.30 -19.19 9.12
CA GLY A 155 -36.94 -20.30 10.03
C GLY A 155 -35.85 -20.00 11.07
N GLY A 156 -35.59 -18.73 11.43
CA GLY A 156 -34.87 -18.37 12.66
C GLY A 156 -33.35 -18.47 12.57
N GLY A 157 -32.70 -17.32 12.41
CA GLY A 157 -31.24 -17.16 12.49
C GLY A 157 -30.77 -15.94 11.67
N PRO A 158 -29.94 -15.05 12.23
CA PRO A 158 -29.41 -13.91 11.49
C PRO A 158 -28.44 -14.38 10.40
N ARG A 159 -28.67 -13.97 9.15
CA ARG A 159 -27.77 -14.23 8.02
C ARG A 159 -27.16 -12.91 7.56
N VAL A 160 -25.83 -12.78 7.58
CA VAL A 160 -25.15 -11.56 7.14
C VAL A 160 -24.92 -11.61 5.63
N ASN A 161 -25.48 -10.65 4.88
CA ASN A 161 -25.16 -10.50 3.47
C ASN A 161 -23.90 -9.64 3.29
N ARG A 162 -22.73 -10.29 3.17
CA ARG A 162 -21.45 -9.62 2.91
C ARG A 162 -21.31 -9.03 1.50
N LYS A 163 -22.25 -9.30 0.58
CA LYS A 163 -22.24 -8.79 -0.80
C LYS A 163 -23.12 -7.56 -1.02
N ALA A 164 -23.95 -7.18 -0.05
CA ALA A 164 -24.75 -5.97 -0.18
C ALA A 164 -23.83 -4.74 -0.21
N ARG A 165 -24.09 -3.82 -1.13
CA ARG A 165 -23.36 -2.56 -1.27
C ARG A 165 -24.34 -1.39 -1.26
N LEU A 166 -24.01 -0.36 -0.51
CA LEU A 166 -24.74 0.91 -0.50
C LEU A 166 -24.14 1.81 -1.59
N LYS A 167 -24.95 2.21 -2.58
CA LYS A 167 -24.52 3.17 -3.61
C LYS A 167 -24.36 4.55 -2.98
N ILE A 168 -23.35 5.28 -3.42
CA ILE A 168 -22.99 6.60 -2.91
C ILE A 168 -23.37 7.66 -3.97
N PRO A 169 -24.42 8.48 -3.75
CA PRO A 169 -24.92 9.46 -4.72
C PRO A 169 -24.27 10.86 -4.55
N PHE A 170 -23.10 10.92 -3.92
CA PHE A 170 -22.37 12.14 -3.62
C PHE A 170 -20.86 11.94 -3.83
N THR A 171 -20.11 13.02 -4.00
CA THR A 171 -18.64 12.94 -4.05
C THR A 171 -18.03 13.33 -2.71
N ALA A 172 -17.28 12.39 -2.12
CA ALA A 172 -16.53 12.59 -0.90
C ALA A 172 -15.08 12.13 -1.08
N TYR A 173 -14.21 12.65 -0.22
CA TYR A 173 -12.80 12.30 -0.14
C TYR A 173 -12.44 11.94 1.29
N ILE A 174 -11.61 10.92 1.44
CA ILE A 174 -11.01 10.54 2.72
C ILE A 174 -9.53 10.80 2.61
N SER A 175 -9.01 11.56 3.55
CA SER A 175 -7.58 11.74 3.73
C SER A 175 -7.15 11.08 5.02
N HIS A 176 -6.07 10.30 5.00
CA HIS A 176 -5.45 9.75 6.20
C HIS A 176 -3.93 9.67 6.02
N THR A 177 -3.21 9.69 7.12
CA THR A 177 -1.76 9.48 7.14
C THR A 177 -1.44 8.09 7.67
N GLN A 178 -0.37 7.51 7.13
CA GLN A 178 0.18 6.22 7.55
C GLN A 178 1.67 6.37 7.82
N GLU A 179 2.18 5.56 8.73
CA GLU A 179 3.61 5.39 8.96
C GLU A 179 3.97 3.91 8.89
N HIS A 180 5.11 3.61 8.28
CA HIS A 180 5.62 2.26 8.17
C HIS A 180 7.08 2.22 8.61
N TRP A 181 7.46 1.15 9.30
CA TRP A 181 8.84 0.75 9.59
C TRP A 181 9.03 -0.63 9.00
N LEU A 182 9.42 -0.67 7.73
CA LEU A 182 9.58 -1.91 6.98
C LEU A 182 10.90 -2.56 7.35
N ALA A 183 10.81 -3.73 8.00
CA ALA A 183 11.97 -4.49 8.40
C ALA A 183 12.75 -4.97 7.18
N ARG A 184 14.07 -4.76 7.19
CA ARG A 184 14.96 -5.26 6.15
C ARG A 184 15.08 -6.79 6.19
N ASP A 185 15.20 -7.33 7.40
CA ASP A 185 15.52 -8.73 7.66
C ASP A 185 14.31 -9.47 8.25
N LYS A 186 14.13 -10.76 7.88
CA LYS A 186 12.96 -11.58 8.25
C LYS A 186 12.76 -11.74 9.76
N GLY A 187 13.81 -11.58 10.56
CA GLY A 187 13.75 -11.72 12.02
C GLY A 187 13.15 -10.50 12.73
N ASP A 188 13.16 -9.35 12.06
CA ASP A 188 12.71 -8.09 12.63
C ASP A 188 11.21 -7.87 12.43
N VAL A 189 10.60 -7.16 13.37
CA VAL A 189 9.19 -6.79 13.32
C VAL A 189 9.02 -5.61 12.36
N THR A 190 8.18 -5.75 11.35
CA THR A 190 7.65 -4.62 10.58
C THR A 190 6.49 -4.01 11.35
N ARG A 191 6.43 -2.68 11.41
CA ARG A 191 5.29 -1.94 12.00
C ARG A 191 4.63 -1.06 10.96
N SER A 192 3.30 -1.07 10.95
CA SER A 192 2.48 -0.09 10.25
C SER A 192 1.54 0.61 11.23
N VAL A 193 1.46 1.93 11.17
CA VAL A 193 0.48 2.74 11.90
C VAL A 193 -0.41 3.41 10.89
N VAL A 194 -1.71 3.19 10.99
CA VAL A 194 -2.67 3.67 10.00
C VAL A 194 -3.79 4.46 10.66
N GLY A 195 -4.59 5.18 9.86
CA GLY A 195 -5.69 6.00 10.37
C GLY A 195 -5.24 7.24 11.15
N ILE A 196 -4.00 7.71 10.92
CA ILE A 196 -3.47 8.93 11.53
C ILE A 196 -4.12 10.14 10.83
N ASP A 197 -4.48 11.18 11.57
CA ASP A 197 -4.99 12.46 11.03
C ASP A 197 -6.11 12.30 9.97
N ARG A 198 -6.99 11.31 10.18
CA ARG A 198 -8.07 10.99 9.24
C ARG A 198 -9.07 12.14 9.15
N LYS A 199 -9.44 12.52 7.91
CA LYS A 199 -10.42 13.56 7.61
C LYS A 199 -11.31 13.14 6.45
N THR A 200 -12.62 13.34 6.60
CA THR A 200 -13.58 13.25 5.49
C THR A 200 -13.90 14.65 5.00
N THR A 201 -13.88 14.84 3.68
CA THR A 201 -14.31 16.10 3.02
C THR A 201 -15.22 15.78 1.86
N PHE A 202 -15.97 16.78 1.40
CA PHE A 202 -16.95 16.62 0.33
C PHE A 202 -16.62 17.57 -0.82
N ALA A 203 -16.94 17.18 -2.05
CA ALA A 203 -16.70 18.04 -3.21
C ALA A 203 -17.54 19.32 -3.16
N SER A 204 -18.71 19.26 -2.51
CA SER A 204 -19.60 20.41 -2.31
C SER A 204 -20.39 20.29 -1.00
N PRO A 205 -20.95 21.40 -0.48
CA PRO A 205 -21.92 21.35 0.63
C PRO A 205 -23.14 20.48 0.31
N ALA A 206 -23.55 20.40 -0.95
CA ALA A 206 -24.66 19.55 -1.39
C ALA A 206 -24.33 18.06 -1.27
N ASP A 207 -23.09 17.66 -1.57
CA ASP A 207 -22.62 16.29 -1.37
C ASP A 207 -22.60 15.91 0.11
N GLU A 208 -22.17 16.83 0.97
CA GLU A 208 -22.19 16.63 2.42
C GLU A 208 -23.63 16.50 2.95
N ALA A 209 -24.56 17.33 2.46
CA ALA A 209 -25.97 17.23 2.81
C ALA A 209 -26.58 15.88 2.42
N LYS A 210 -26.25 15.36 1.22
CA LYS A 210 -26.67 14.00 0.79
C LYS A 210 -26.10 12.92 1.69
N TRP A 211 -24.83 13.02 2.09
CA TRP A 211 -24.23 12.08 3.04
C TRP A 211 -24.93 12.10 4.40
N ARG A 212 -25.20 13.29 4.95
CA ARG A 212 -25.97 13.46 6.20
C ARG A 212 -27.38 12.88 6.08
N ALA A 213 -28.08 13.13 4.97
CA ALA A 213 -29.41 12.58 4.70
C ALA A 213 -29.42 11.04 4.63
N MET A 214 -28.28 10.42 4.31
CA MET A 214 -28.09 8.97 4.35
C MET A 214 -27.72 8.43 5.75
N GLY A 215 -27.75 9.27 6.78
CA GLY A 215 -27.37 8.89 8.14
C GLY A 215 -25.87 8.85 8.37
N SER A 216 -25.09 9.59 7.56
CA SER A 216 -23.64 9.74 7.71
C SER A 216 -22.87 8.41 7.76
N PRO A 217 -23.08 7.49 6.80
CA PRO A 217 -22.44 6.18 6.83
C PRO A 217 -20.91 6.28 6.82
N GLU A 218 -20.24 5.33 7.50
CA GLU A 218 -18.78 5.19 7.47
C GLU A 218 -18.33 4.81 6.05
N LEU A 219 -17.44 5.63 5.48
CA LEU A 219 -17.05 5.56 4.07
C LEU A 219 -15.79 4.70 3.85
N GLU A 220 -14.97 4.50 4.89
CA GLU A 220 -13.78 3.65 4.87
C GLU A 220 -13.45 3.13 6.27
N SER A 221 -13.89 1.91 6.55
CA SER A 221 -13.77 1.34 7.90
C SER A 221 -12.34 1.00 8.32
N TRP A 222 -11.46 0.64 7.37
CA TRP A 222 -10.13 0.14 7.71
C TRP A 222 -9.22 1.25 8.26
N SER A 223 -9.40 2.51 7.85
CA SER A 223 -8.64 3.66 8.34
C SER A 223 -9.39 4.47 9.41
N ALA A 224 -10.63 4.09 9.74
CA ALA A 224 -11.54 4.88 10.57
C ALA A 224 -11.00 5.21 11.97
N LYS A 225 -10.15 4.34 12.51
CA LYS A 225 -9.47 4.55 13.79
C LYS A 225 -7.97 4.32 13.63
N ARG A 226 -7.21 5.13 14.35
CA ARG A 226 -5.76 4.91 14.48
C ARG A 226 -5.50 3.54 15.09
N HIS A 227 -4.67 2.73 14.44
CA HIS A 227 -4.22 1.47 15.00
C HIS A 227 -2.82 1.11 14.50
N VAL A 228 -2.18 0.21 15.25
CA VAL A 228 -0.81 -0.25 15.04
C VAL A 228 -0.88 -1.73 14.65
N ASN A 229 -0.19 -2.09 13.57
CA ASN A 229 -0.07 -3.46 13.09
C ASN A 229 1.40 -3.85 13.11
N ASP A 230 1.74 -4.83 13.93
CA ASP A 230 3.08 -5.43 14.00
C ASP A 230 3.02 -6.82 13.39
N TYR A 231 3.95 -7.10 12.47
CA TYR A 231 4.00 -8.38 11.78
C TYR A 231 5.43 -8.74 11.37
N ARG A 232 5.68 -10.05 11.20
CA ARG A 232 6.99 -10.61 10.85
C ARG A 232 7.04 -10.97 9.37
N GLU A 233 6.86 -9.96 8.54
CA GLU A 233 7.14 -10.06 7.11
C GLU A 233 8.19 -9.02 6.73
N PRO A 234 9.29 -9.44 6.07
CA PRO A 234 10.27 -8.49 5.59
C PRO A 234 9.67 -7.64 4.48
N MET A 235 10.24 -6.45 4.29
CA MET A 235 9.88 -5.58 3.19
C MET A 235 9.94 -6.28 1.83
N ARG A 236 8.89 -6.07 1.05
CA ARG A 236 8.80 -6.44 -0.37
C ARG A 236 8.33 -5.21 -1.14
N LEU A 237 8.85 -4.97 -2.33
CA LEU A 237 8.23 -4.05 -3.28
C LEU A 237 7.75 -4.85 -4.48
N THR A 238 6.89 -4.26 -5.29
CA THR A 238 6.49 -4.85 -6.56
C THR A 238 7.35 -4.26 -7.68
N ILE A 239 7.76 -5.10 -8.62
CA ILE A 239 8.22 -4.66 -9.94
C ILE A 239 7.43 -5.46 -10.96
N GLY A 240 6.52 -4.79 -11.66
CA GLY A 240 5.59 -5.46 -12.55
C GLY A 240 4.57 -6.30 -11.80
N GLN A 241 4.55 -7.60 -12.06
CA GLN A 241 3.64 -8.54 -11.38
C GLN A 241 4.29 -9.34 -10.26
N ARG A 242 5.56 -9.06 -9.94
CA ARG A 242 6.36 -9.88 -9.02
C ARG A 242 6.79 -9.09 -7.80
N ASN A 243 6.64 -9.72 -6.63
CA ASN A 243 7.21 -9.23 -5.39
C ASN A 243 8.73 -9.40 -5.42
N VAL A 244 9.44 -8.38 -4.97
CA VAL A 244 10.89 -8.27 -4.94
C VAL A 244 11.33 -8.02 -3.51
N THR A 245 12.22 -8.87 -3.00
CA THR A 245 12.79 -8.74 -1.67
C THR A 245 13.78 -7.59 -1.59
N PHE A 246 14.08 -7.11 -0.38
CA PHE A 246 15.14 -6.11 -0.20
C PHE A 246 16.49 -6.55 -0.78
N ALA A 247 16.88 -7.81 -0.61
CA ALA A 247 18.13 -8.34 -1.15
C ALA A 247 18.18 -8.19 -2.68
N GLU A 248 17.08 -8.45 -3.38
CA GLU A 248 16.99 -8.25 -4.83
C GLU A 248 16.94 -6.76 -5.20
N LEU A 249 16.21 -5.93 -4.46
CA LEU A 249 16.18 -4.46 -4.66
C LEU A 249 17.58 -3.86 -4.54
N SER A 250 18.36 -4.30 -3.57
CA SER A 250 19.73 -3.83 -3.34
C SER A 250 20.70 -4.21 -4.48
N ARG A 251 20.34 -5.19 -5.31
CA ARG A 251 21.12 -5.65 -6.46
C ARG A 251 20.68 -5.03 -7.78
N LEU A 252 19.64 -4.19 -7.78
CA LEU A 252 19.25 -3.47 -8.98
C LEU A 252 20.43 -2.65 -9.52
N PRO A 253 20.62 -2.60 -10.85
CA PRO A 253 21.71 -1.84 -11.44
C PRO A 253 21.66 -0.35 -11.07
N THR A 254 22.83 0.28 -10.97
CA THR A 254 22.98 1.73 -10.77
C THR A 254 23.17 2.49 -12.08
N GLU A 255 23.41 1.77 -13.18
CA GLU A 255 23.54 2.36 -14.52
C GLU A 255 22.22 2.27 -15.28
N ALA A 256 21.84 3.37 -15.94
CA ALA A 256 20.55 3.49 -16.63
C ALA A 256 20.34 2.40 -17.69
N GLY A 257 21.32 2.16 -18.55
CA GLY A 257 21.23 1.13 -19.61
C GLY A 257 21.08 -0.28 -19.05
N ALA A 258 21.81 -0.60 -17.98
CA ALA A 258 21.71 -1.91 -17.31
C ALA A 258 20.36 -2.08 -16.60
N LEU A 259 19.87 -1.03 -15.93
CA LEU A 259 18.55 -1.05 -15.30
C LEU A 259 17.44 -1.18 -16.36
N ALA A 260 17.52 -0.46 -17.48
CA ALA A 260 16.58 -0.59 -18.58
C ALA A 260 16.54 -2.01 -19.16
N ALA A 261 17.71 -2.64 -19.33
CA ALA A 261 17.81 -4.02 -19.79
C ALA A 261 17.15 -5.00 -18.80
N GLU A 262 17.39 -4.82 -17.50
CA GLU A 262 16.76 -5.62 -16.44
C GLU A 262 15.23 -5.46 -16.44
N LEU A 263 14.72 -4.22 -16.53
CA LEU A 263 13.29 -3.95 -16.60
C LEU A 263 12.67 -4.54 -17.87
N ARG A 264 13.33 -4.46 -19.03
CA ARG A 264 12.87 -5.09 -20.27
C ARG A 264 12.79 -6.61 -20.14
N ARG A 265 13.77 -7.24 -19.48
CA ARG A 265 13.76 -8.68 -19.22
C ARG A 265 12.55 -9.07 -18.38
N ARG A 266 12.31 -8.36 -17.26
CA ARG A 266 11.16 -8.60 -16.38
C ARG A 266 9.83 -8.35 -17.07
N TYR A 267 9.71 -7.24 -17.80
CA TYR A 267 8.55 -6.93 -18.61
C TYR A 267 8.21 -8.05 -19.59
N LYS A 268 9.19 -8.58 -20.35
CA LYS A 268 8.97 -9.73 -21.24
C LYS A 268 8.46 -10.96 -20.48
N ALA A 269 8.98 -11.23 -19.29
CA ALA A 269 8.54 -12.34 -18.46
C ALA A 269 7.12 -12.14 -17.90
N ASP A 270 6.70 -10.90 -17.63
CA ASP A 270 5.34 -10.58 -17.17
C ASP A 270 4.34 -10.59 -18.33
N VAL A 271 4.73 -10.12 -19.52
CA VAL A 271 3.92 -10.22 -20.75
C VAL A 271 3.67 -11.68 -21.14
N ASN A 272 4.70 -12.51 -21.00
CA ASN A 272 4.62 -13.94 -21.33
C ASN A 272 4.13 -14.81 -20.17
N ASP A 273 3.66 -14.24 -19.06
CA ASP A 273 3.13 -15.02 -17.96
C ASP A 273 1.89 -15.80 -18.43
N PRO A 274 1.88 -17.15 -18.34
CA PRO A 274 0.80 -17.96 -18.90
C PRO A 274 -0.52 -17.83 -18.14
N LYS A 275 -0.47 -17.32 -16.90
CA LYS A 275 -1.63 -17.21 -16.02
C LYS A 275 -2.20 -15.79 -16.02
N TYR A 276 -1.32 -14.80 -16.00
CA TYR A 276 -1.69 -13.39 -15.90
C TYR A 276 -0.85 -12.53 -16.86
N PRO A 277 -0.98 -12.70 -18.18
CA PRO A 277 -0.15 -11.95 -19.12
C PRO A 277 -0.35 -10.45 -18.98
N LEU A 278 0.74 -9.72 -18.71
CA LEU A 278 0.72 -8.27 -18.64
C LEU A 278 0.33 -7.69 -20.01
N GLN A 279 -0.67 -6.82 -19.99
CA GLN A 279 -1.16 -6.16 -21.21
C GLN A 279 -0.55 -4.78 -21.43
N ASP A 280 0.01 -4.17 -20.38
CA ASP A 280 0.56 -2.82 -20.38
C ASP A 280 1.74 -2.66 -21.35
N SER A 281 1.97 -1.44 -21.83
CA SER A 281 3.15 -1.13 -22.64
C SER A 281 4.40 -1.08 -21.75
N PHE A 282 5.59 -1.14 -22.35
CA PHE A 282 6.83 -0.97 -21.60
C PHE A 282 6.90 0.39 -20.89
N THR A 283 6.42 1.47 -21.51
CA THR A 283 6.31 2.80 -20.85
C THR A 283 5.47 2.73 -19.58
N GLN A 284 4.30 2.09 -19.63
CA GLN A 284 3.39 1.95 -18.49
C GLN A 284 4.02 1.11 -17.38
N TYR A 285 4.72 0.04 -17.77
CA TYR A 285 5.49 -0.78 -16.85
C TYR A 285 6.58 0.01 -16.13
N VAL A 286 7.35 0.80 -16.88
CA VAL A 286 8.42 1.66 -16.34
C VAL A 286 7.83 2.73 -15.43
N TRP A 287 6.69 3.33 -15.79
CA TRP A 287 6.02 4.33 -14.96
C TRP A 287 5.54 3.76 -13.62
N ALA A 288 4.83 2.63 -13.65
CA ALA A 288 4.37 1.95 -12.42
C ALA A 288 5.57 1.53 -11.55
N THR A 289 6.61 1.00 -12.17
CA THR A 289 7.86 0.67 -11.47
C THR A 289 8.54 1.92 -10.90
N ALA A 290 8.51 3.06 -11.59
CA ALA A 290 9.08 4.31 -11.09
C ALA A 290 8.34 4.80 -9.85
N GLN A 291 7.01 4.73 -9.85
CA GLN A 291 6.19 5.02 -8.67
C GLN A 291 6.72 4.21 -7.48
N ASP A 292 6.85 2.89 -7.63
CA ASP A 292 7.29 1.96 -6.59
C ASP A 292 8.75 2.14 -6.13
N LEU A 293 9.68 2.32 -7.07
CA LEU A 293 11.11 2.35 -6.81
C LEU A 293 11.63 3.72 -6.38
N LEU A 294 11.15 4.82 -6.98
CA LEU A 294 11.57 6.18 -6.58
C LEU A 294 11.16 6.53 -5.17
N ALA A 295 10.27 5.72 -4.64
CA ALA A 295 9.79 5.85 -3.33
C ALA A 295 10.32 4.66 -2.49
N GLY A 296 10.78 3.55 -3.05
CA GLY A 296 11.47 2.48 -2.32
C GLY A 296 12.88 2.79 -1.74
N PRO A 297 13.43 1.88 -0.91
CA PRO A 297 14.81 1.89 -0.39
C PRO A 297 15.82 1.39 -1.42
N ILE A 298 15.86 2.06 -2.58
CA ILE A 298 16.83 1.77 -3.62
C ILE A 298 18.11 2.59 -3.40
N LYS A 299 19.22 2.09 -3.97
CA LYS A 299 20.49 2.81 -3.98
C LYS A 299 20.32 4.17 -4.67
N PRO A 300 21.10 5.19 -4.28
CA PRO A 300 21.11 6.51 -4.93
C PRO A 300 21.34 6.41 -6.44
N GLY A 301 22.35 5.63 -6.85
CA GLY A 301 22.62 5.35 -8.27
C GLY A 301 21.46 4.64 -8.98
N THR A 302 20.78 3.70 -8.32
CA THR A 302 19.58 3.05 -8.88
C THR A 302 18.41 4.05 -9.03
N ARG A 303 18.25 4.99 -8.10
CA ARG A 303 17.24 6.07 -8.18
C ARG A 303 17.51 6.98 -9.38
N ALA A 304 18.76 7.40 -9.54
CA ALA A 304 19.21 8.17 -10.68
C ALA A 304 19.01 7.41 -12.00
N ALA A 305 19.39 6.13 -12.05
CA ALA A 305 19.14 5.26 -13.19
C ALA A 305 17.64 5.16 -13.50
N MET A 306 16.78 4.98 -12.49
CA MET A 306 15.33 4.89 -12.70
C MET A 306 14.76 6.17 -13.32
N LEU A 307 15.22 7.34 -12.87
CA LEU A 307 14.84 8.63 -13.44
C LEU A 307 15.34 8.79 -14.88
N LYS A 308 16.59 8.38 -15.19
CA LYS A 308 17.13 8.38 -16.55
C LYS A 308 16.33 7.44 -17.47
N VAL A 309 15.99 6.24 -17.02
CA VAL A 309 15.14 5.29 -17.76
C VAL A 309 13.75 5.87 -17.99
N LEU A 310 13.15 6.50 -16.97
CA LEU A 310 11.86 7.17 -17.10
C LEU A 310 11.92 8.31 -18.13
N ALA A 311 13.01 9.09 -18.16
CA ALA A 311 13.23 10.19 -19.10
C ALA A 311 13.29 9.75 -20.57
N GLU A 312 13.61 8.49 -20.84
CA GLU A 312 13.64 7.91 -22.19
C GLU A 312 12.29 7.37 -22.66
N GLN A 313 11.27 7.35 -21.79
CA GLN A 313 9.98 6.81 -22.16
C GLN A 313 9.17 7.80 -23.04
N PRO A 314 8.56 7.32 -24.15
CA PRO A 314 7.73 8.16 -24.99
C PRO A 314 6.40 8.51 -24.31
N GLY A 315 5.84 9.67 -24.65
CA GLY A 315 4.49 10.08 -24.23
C GLY A 315 4.41 10.70 -22.83
N LEU A 316 5.54 10.88 -22.13
CA LEU A 316 5.58 11.65 -20.89
C LEU A 316 5.49 13.14 -21.19
N ARG A 317 4.68 13.86 -20.42
CA ARG A 317 4.42 15.29 -20.60
C ARG A 317 4.89 16.08 -19.38
N LEU A 318 5.56 17.20 -19.63
CA LEU A 318 5.82 18.18 -18.59
C LEU A 318 4.52 18.90 -18.27
N VAL A 319 4.09 18.85 -17.01
CA VAL A 319 2.97 19.67 -16.52
C VAL A 319 3.50 21.03 -16.06
N GLY A 320 4.70 21.05 -15.46
CA GLY A 320 5.37 22.26 -14.98
C GLY A 320 5.63 22.22 -13.48
N GLU A 321 6.01 23.38 -12.93
CA GLU A 321 6.16 23.53 -11.49
C GLU A 321 4.81 23.46 -10.78
N VAL A 322 4.78 22.76 -9.66
CA VAL A 322 3.58 22.59 -8.84
C VAL A 322 3.97 22.65 -7.36
N THR A 323 2.97 22.89 -6.52
CA THR A 323 3.09 22.74 -5.07
C THR A 323 2.28 21.52 -4.64
N ASP A 324 2.88 20.59 -3.91
CA ASP A 324 2.17 19.41 -3.41
C ASP A 324 1.25 19.73 -2.21
N GLU A 325 0.51 18.74 -1.71
CA GLU A 325 -0.40 18.93 -0.56
C GLU A 325 0.31 19.35 0.74
N LYS A 326 1.63 19.18 0.83
CA LYS A 326 2.46 19.60 1.98
C LYS A 326 3.04 21.01 1.80
N GLY A 327 2.73 21.69 0.70
CA GLY A 327 3.30 23.01 0.41
C GLY A 327 4.71 22.97 -0.18
N ARG A 328 5.22 21.79 -0.58
CA ARG A 328 6.55 21.67 -1.16
C ARG A 328 6.50 21.96 -2.65
N ARG A 329 7.44 22.76 -3.15
CA ARG A 329 7.65 22.95 -4.58
C ARG A 329 8.23 21.69 -5.20
N GLY A 330 7.75 21.34 -6.38
CA GLY A 330 8.26 20.26 -7.20
C GLY A 330 7.89 20.47 -8.67
N VAL A 331 8.31 19.55 -9.51
CA VAL A 331 7.95 19.54 -10.94
C VAL A 331 7.11 18.31 -11.23
N SER A 332 5.97 18.52 -11.88
CA SER A 332 5.05 17.46 -12.23
C SER A 332 5.30 16.96 -13.65
N VAL A 333 5.52 15.65 -13.76
CA VAL A 333 5.52 14.92 -15.02
C VAL A 333 4.24 14.08 -15.06
N ALA A 334 3.61 14.01 -16.22
CA ALA A 334 2.37 13.29 -16.44
C ALA A 334 2.53 12.15 -17.45
N MET A 335 1.77 11.07 -17.24
CA MET A 335 1.58 10.00 -18.19
C MET A 335 0.07 9.82 -18.44
N PRO A 336 -0.38 9.76 -19.70
CA PRO A 336 -1.79 9.46 -20.00
C PRO A 336 -2.15 8.04 -19.55
N ALA A 337 -3.38 7.88 -19.06
CA ALA A 337 -3.92 6.57 -18.73
C ALA A 337 -4.08 5.70 -19.99
N ARG A 338 -3.97 4.38 -19.83
CA ARG A 338 -4.16 3.44 -20.93
C ARG A 338 -5.64 3.13 -21.14
N GLY A 339 -6.18 3.49 -22.29
CA GLY A 339 -7.56 3.13 -22.63
C GLY A 339 -8.54 3.57 -21.54
N LYS A 340 -9.62 2.80 -21.34
CA LYS A 340 -10.57 3.08 -20.27
C LYS A 340 -10.13 2.45 -18.96
N GLN A 341 -9.65 3.27 -18.02
CA GLN A 341 -9.38 2.88 -16.65
C GLN A 341 -10.38 3.54 -15.71
N THR A 342 -11.27 2.76 -15.11
CA THR A 342 -12.33 3.29 -14.23
C THR A 342 -11.92 3.13 -12.77
N HIS A 343 -11.83 4.25 -12.06
CA HIS A 343 -11.63 4.28 -10.61
C HIS A 343 -12.82 3.64 -9.87
N VAL A 344 -12.63 3.17 -8.64
CA VAL A 344 -13.71 2.53 -7.84
C VAL A 344 -14.88 3.48 -7.52
N SER A 345 -14.70 4.78 -7.70
CA SER A 345 -15.78 5.79 -7.65
C SER A 345 -16.71 5.75 -8.87
N GLY A 346 -16.31 5.08 -9.95
CA GLY A 346 -17.01 5.05 -11.24
C GLY A 346 -16.55 6.11 -12.24
N GLY A 347 -15.62 7.00 -11.85
CA GLY A 347 -15.01 7.96 -12.76
C GLY A 347 -13.84 7.37 -13.54
N ASP A 348 -13.59 7.87 -14.74
CA ASP A 348 -12.50 7.39 -15.58
C ASP A 348 -11.21 8.18 -15.29
N ILE A 349 -10.12 7.45 -15.03
CA ILE A 349 -8.77 7.97 -14.89
C ILE A 349 -8.25 8.23 -16.30
N THR A 350 -7.76 9.44 -16.53
CA THR A 350 -7.23 9.90 -17.82
C THR A 350 -5.75 10.20 -17.75
N GLU A 351 -5.20 10.46 -16.56
CA GLU A 351 -3.81 10.86 -16.39
C GLU A 351 -3.27 10.45 -15.01
N TYR A 352 -2.01 10.05 -14.99
CA TYR A 352 -1.21 9.88 -13.78
C TYR A 352 -0.15 10.97 -13.70
N ARG A 353 0.18 11.41 -12.50
CA ARG A 353 1.27 12.38 -12.27
C ARG A 353 2.24 11.89 -11.23
N LEU A 354 3.51 12.16 -11.48
CA LEU A 354 4.58 12.12 -10.48
C LEU A 354 5.03 13.56 -10.25
N ILE A 355 5.09 13.97 -8.98
CA ILE A 355 5.65 15.25 -8.56
C ILE A 355 7.01 14.94 -7.95
N VAL A 356 8.08 15.42 -8.57
CA VAL A 356 9.46 15.18 -8.10
C VAL A 356 10.09 16.47 -7.60
N SER A 357 11.01 16.37 -6.66
CA SER A 357 11.93 17.44 -6.28
C SER A 357 13.16 17.37 -7.19
N PRO A 358 13.37 18.34 -8.10
CA PRO A 358 14.55 18.35 -8.97
C PRO A 358 15.85 18.53 -8.19
N GLU A 359 15.79 19.20 -7.03
CA GLU A 359 16.95 19.50 -6.19
C GLU A 359 17.48 18.28 -5.45
N THR A 360 16.60 17.35 -5.07
CA THR A 360 16.96 16.19 -4.24
C THR A 360 16.79 14.86 -4.96
N GLY A 361 16.16 14.84 -6.13
CA GLY A 361 15.89 13.59 -6.85
C GLY A 361 14.77 12.74 -6.24
N ARG A 362 13.91 13.32 -5.39
CA ARG A 362 12.93 12.57 -4.57
C ARG A 362 11.52 12.68 -5.12
N LEU A 363 10.76 11.59 -5.03
CA LEU A 363 9.33 11.62 -5.31
C LEU A 363 8.60 12.30 -4.13
N LEU A 364 7.85 13.35 -4.43
CA LEU A 364 7.06 14.10 -3.47
C LEU A 364 5.61 13.63 -3.44
N SER A 365 5.04 13.33 -4.60
CA SER A 365 3.66 12.87 -4.70
C SER A 365 3.38 12.06 -5.96
N TYR A 366 2.39 11.19 -5.87
CA TYR A 366 1.74 10.51 -6.98
C TYR A 366 0.25 10.87 -7.02
N GLU A 367 -0.27 11.12 -8.22
CA GLU A 367 -1.70 11.41 -8.43
C GLU A 367 -2.31 10.54 -9.53
N ALA A 368 -3.56 10.14 -9.36
CA ALA A 368 -4.42 9.60 -10.41
C ALA A 368 -5.59 10.56 -10.65
N ARG A 369 -5.72 11.08 -11.87
CA ARG A 369 -6.63 12.17 -12.21
C ARG A 369 -7.63 11.77 -13.30
N GLY A 370 -8.83 12.32 -13.21
CA GLY A 370 -9.83 12.29 -14.28
C GLY A 370 -9.81 13.57 -15.11
N SER A 371 -10.64 13.59 -16.16
CA SER A 371 -10.89 14.76 -16.99
C SER A 371 -11.95 15.71 -16.44
N ASP A 372 -12.61 15.35 -15.33
CA ASP A 372 -13.73 16.10 -14.74
C ASP A 372 -13.31 17.40 -14.02
N GLY A 373 -12.01 17.73 -14.03
CA GLY A 373 -11.47 18.93 -13.38
C GLY A 373 -11.56 18.91 -11.84
N GLN A 374 -12.08 17.83 -11.25
CA GLN A 374 -12.15 17.68 -9.81
C GLN A 374 -10.76 17.38 -9.22
N ARG A 375 -10.70 17.30 -7.88
CA ARG A 375 -9.50 16.80 -7.20
C ARG A 375 -9.18 15.39 -7.71
N PRO A 376 -7.89 14.99 -7.71
CA PRO A 376 -7.48 13.63 -8.07
C PRO A 376 -8.33 12.55 -7.40
N PHE A 377 -8.53 11.43 -8.10
CA PHE A 377 -9.13 10.24 -7.50
C PHE A 377 -8.27 9.69 -6.37
N LEU A 378 -6.96 9.84 -6.50
CA LEU A 378 -5.97 9.46 -5.51
C LEU A 378 -4.83 10.48 -5.56
N THR A 379 -4.44 10.96 -4.39
CA THR A 379 -3.19 11.66 -4.15
C THR A 379 -2.47 10.92 -3.04
N MET A 380 -1.25 10.48 -3.30
CA MET A 380 -0.31 9.97 -2.30
C MET A 380 0.78 11.00 -2.13
N THR A 381 0.86 11.62 -0.95
CA THR A 381 1.85 12.64 -0.62
C THR A 381 2.89 12.04 0.31
N TYR A 382 4.14 12.00 -0.14
CA TYR A 382 5.25 11.35 0.53
C TYR A 382 5.93 12.30 1.52
N GLU A 383 5.50 12.28 2.78
CA GLU A 383 5.92 13.25 3.80
C GLU A 383 7.33 13.02 4.33
N ALA A 384 7.71 11.77 4.63
CA ALA A 384 9.02 11.39 5.17
C ALA A 384 9.42 9.91 4.93
N MET A 385 10.58 9.67 4.33
CA MET A 385 11.44 8.55 3.95
C MET A 385 12.86 8.40 4.49
N GLY A 386 13.21 7.24 5.03
CA GLY A 386 14.63 6.96 5.13
C GLY A 386 14.94 5.73 5.92
N TRP A 387 16.22 5.43 5.93
CA TRP A 387 16.76 4.39 6.78
C TRP A 387 16.80 4.86 8.24
N VAL A 388 16.24 4.06 9.13
CA VAL A 388 16.29 4.26 10.58
C VAL A 388 16.75 2.97 11.28
N ASN A 389 17.38 3.09 12.44
CA ASN A 389 17.97 1.95 13.15
C ASN A 389 16.99 1.25 14.12
N ALA A 390 15.88 1.90 14.45
CA ALA A 390 14.94 1.43 15.45
C ALA A 390 13.49 1.63 15.01
N LEU A 391 12.64 0.74 15.50
CA LEU A 391 11.20 0.78 15.28
C LEU A 391 10.61 1.96 16.08
N GLY A 392 9.85 2.82 15.42
CA GLY A 392 9.33 4.06 16.01
C GLY A 392 10.20 5.31 15.75
N ALA A 393 11.43 5.14 15.27
CA ALA A 393 12.30 6.27 14.91
C ALA A 393 11.88 6.92 13.59
N ARG A 394 12.20 8.20 13.41
CA ARG A 394 11.98 8.94 12.16
C ARG A 394 13.34 9.45 11.65
N PRO A 395 13.57 9.51 10.32
CA PRO A 395 14.82 9.94 9.71
C PRO A 395 15.10 11.43 9.87
#